data_AF-A0A4Q3V7D2-F1
#
_entry.id   AF-A0A4Q3V7D2-F1
#
_cell.length_a   1.000
_cell.length_b   1.000
_cell.length_c   1.000
_cell.angle_alpha   90.00
_cell.angle_beta   90.00
_cell.angle_gamma   90.00
#
_symmetry.space_group_name_H-M   'P 1'
#
loop_
_entity.id
_entity.type
_entity.pdbx_description
1 polymer ?
#
loop_
_entity_poly.entity_id
_entity_poly.type
_entity_poly.pdbx_seq_one_letter_code
_entity_poly.pdbx_strand_id
1 'polypeptide(L)'
;MKIEGWILIFVFVGLVALIARPMGLYLAAVFDGRRTWLSPVLAPLERGFYRLGGVKADGEQGWKGYASSLVMFSLFATLALFALMQLQHLLPLNPQGFGPIAPNVAMNTAVSFVTNTNWQAY
;
A
#
# COMPACT_ATOMS: atom_id res chain seq x y z
N MET A 1 14.38 -29.55 20.43
CA MET A 1 14.23 -28.08 20.23
C MET A 1 14.95 -27.37 21.36
N LYS A 2 15.73 -26.33 21.06
CA LYS A 2 16.55 -25.62 22.08
C LYS A 2 15.72 -24.55 22.80
N ILE A 3 16.09 -24.24 24.04
CA ILE A 3 15.43 -23.23 24.88
C ILE A 3 15.45 -21.84 24.22
N GLU A 4 16.50 -21.51 23.46
CA GLU A 4 16.57 -20.21 22.76
C GLU A 4 15.44 -20.03 21.72
N GLY A 5 15.02 -21.12 21.05
CA GLY A 5 13.92 -21.09 20.09
C GLY A 5 12.58 -20.78 20.75
N TRP A 6 12.34 -21.33 21.94
CA TRP A 6 11.14 -21.04 22.72
C TRP A 6 11.12 -19.58 23.20
N ILE A 7 12.26 -19.08 23.70
CA ILE A 7 12.39 -17.68 24.12
C ILE A 7 12.09 -16.75 22.94
N LEU A 8 12.66 -17.02 21.76
CA LEU A 8 12.41 -16.21 20.55
C LEU A 8 10.91 -16.19 20.20
N ILE A 9 10.24 -17.33 20.22
CA ILE A 9 8.80 -17.41 19.92
C ILE A 9 7.99 -16.59 20.93
N PHE A 10 8.23 -16.74 22.22
CA PHE A 10 7.48 -16.01 23.24
C PHE A 10 7.73 -14.49 23.18
N VAL A 11 8.97 -14.08 22.98
CA VAL A 11 9.31 -12.65 22.82
C VAL A 11 8.67 -12.10 21.55
N PHE A 12 8.76 -12.81 20.42
CA PHE A 12 8.16 -12.38 19.16
C PHE A 12 6.64 -12.23 19.28
N VAL A 13 5.94 -13.27 19.76
CA VAL A 13 4.48 -13.24 19.94
C VAL A 13 4.08 -12.17 20.95
N GLY A 14 4.82 -12.03 22.05
CA GLY A 14 4.59 -11.01 23.07
C GLY A 14 4.68 -9.59 22.50
N LEU A 15 5.73 -9.31 21.72
CA LEU A 15 5.91 -8.00 21.05
C LEU A 15 4.82 -7.74 20.01
N VAL A 16 4.48 -8.74 19.19
CA VAL A 16 3.40 -8.61 18.20
C VAL A 16 2.07 -8.33 18.90
N ALA A 17 1.73 -9.06 19.96
CA ALA A 17 0.48 -8.84 20.71
C ALA A 17 0.46 -7.45 21.38
N LEU A 18 1.59 -7.01 21.93
CA LEU A 18 1.73 -5.70 22.56
C LEU A 18 1.50 -4.55 21.57
N ILE A 19 1.96 -4.69 20.32
CA ILE A 19 1.80 -3.67 19.26
C ILE A 19 0.43 -3.81 18.57
N ALA A 20 -0.07 -5.03 18.39
CA ALA A 20 -1.32 -5.30 17.69
C ALA A 20 -2.52 -4.66 18.39
N ARG A 21 -2.55 -4.64 19.74
CA ARG A 21 -3.65 -4.03 20.50
C ARG A 21 -3.79 -2.51 20.27
N PRO A 22 -2.77 -1.66 20.51
CA PRO A 22 -2.88 -0.23 20.27
C PRO A 22 -3.12 0.07 18.78
N MET A 23 -2.48 -0.67 17.86
CA MET A 23 -2.70 -0.51 16.43
C MET A 23 -4.16 -0.84 16.04
N GLY A 24 -4.71 -1.94 16.56
CA GLY A 24 -6.09 -2.35 16.29
C GLY A 24 -7.11 -1.34 16.83
N LEU A 25 -6.90 -0.81 18.04
CA LEU A 25 -7.75 0.24 18.60
C LEU A 25 -7.69 1.53 17.77
N TYR A 26 -6.52 1.88 17.26
CA TYR A 26 -6.35 3.02 16.36
C TYR A 26 -7.08 2.79 15.03
N LEU A 27 -6.90 1.64 14.38
CA LEU A 27 -7.59 1.31 13.13
C LEU A 27 -9.11 1.29 13.29
N ALA A 28 -9.62 0.73 14.39
CA ALA A 28 -11.04 0.77 14.70
C ALA A 28 -11.56 2.21 14.84
N ALA A 29 -10.81 3.09 15.51
CA ALA A 29 -11.19 4.50 15.61
C ALA A 29 -11.19 5.21 14.25
N VAL A 30 -10.21 4.92 13.38
CA VAL A 30 -10.14 5.49 12.02
C VAL A 30 -11.31 4.99 11.15
N PHE A 31 -11.60 3.70 11.16
CA PHE A 31 -12.70 3.13 10.36
C PHE A 31 -14.09 3.56 10.85
N ASP A 32 -14.26 3.83 12.15
CA ASP A 32 -15.49 4.42 12.70
C ASP A 32 -15.60 5.94 12.45
N GLY A 33 -14.59 6.58 11.84
CA GLY A 33 -14.54 8.04 11.67
C GLY A 33 -14.36 8.83 12.97
N ARG A 34 -13.90 8.19 14.06
CA ARG A 34 -13.65 8.84 15.35
C ARG A 34 -12.37 9.66 15.30
N ARG A 35 -12.34 10.77 16.04
CA ARG A 35 -11.10 11.55 16.21
C ARG A 35 -10.07 10.73 16.98
N THR A 36 -8.88 10.63 16.41
CA THR A 36 -7.69 10.02 17.02
C THR A 36 -6.73 11.12 17.49
N TRP A 37 -5.72 10.72 18.25
CA TRP A 37 -4.63 11.60 18.69
C TRP A 37 -3.85 12.24 17.52
N LEU A 38 -3.83 11.61 16.34
CA LEU A 38 -3.20 12.13 15.13
C LEU A 38 -4.13 13.02 14.29
N SER A 39 -5.42 13.04 14.57
CA SER A 39 -6.41 13.83 13.81
C SER A 39 -6.11 15.33 13.71
N PRO A 40 -5.53 16.03 14.73
CA PRO A 40 -5.23 17.46 14.60
C PRO A 40 -4.28 17.78 13.44
N VAL A 41 -3.36 16.86 13.10
CA VAL A 41 -2.37 17.03 12.03
C VAL A 41 -2.84 16.35 10.73
N LEU A 42 -3.40 15.15 10.82
CA LEU A 42 -3.78 14.37 9.65
C LEU A 42 -5.10 14.85 9.01
N ALA A 43 -6.09 15.27 9.79
CA ALA A 43 -7.39 15.64 9.24
C ALA A 43 -7.34 16.88 8.31
N PRO A 44 -6.53 17.93 8.58
CA PRO A 44 -6.34 19.01 7.61
C PRO A 44 -5.70 18.55 6.30
N LEU A 45 -4.70 17.67 6.37
CA LEU A 45 -4.01 17.12 5.20
C LEU A 45 -4.95 16.25 4.37
N GLU A 46 -5.70 15.37 5.03
CA GLU A 46 -6.72 14.51 4.43
C GLU A 46 -7.77 15.32 3.68
N ARG A 47 -8.32 16.37 4.31
CA ARG A 47 -9.27 17.30 3.66
C ARG A 47 -8.65 17.98 2.44
N GLY A 48 -7.36 18.30 2.50
CA GLY A 48 -6.62 18.83 1.35
C GLY A 48 -6.60 17.85 0.18
N PHE A 49 -6.21 16.60 0.44
CA PHE A 49 -6.20 15.54 -0.58
C PHE A 49 -7.59 15.22 -1.12
N TYR A 50 -8.61 15.15 -0.26
CA TYR A 50 -10.00 14.94 -0.68
C TYR A 50 -10.49 16.05 -1.59
N ARG A 51 -10.18 17.32 -1.27
CA ARG A 51 -10.55 18.45 -2.12
C ARG A 51 -9.83 18.42 -3.46
N LEU A 52 -8.54 18.07 -3.49
CA LEU A 52 -7.76 17.95 -4.73
C LEU A 52 -8.22 16.77 -5.59
N GLY A 53 -8.58 15.65 -4.97
CA GLY A 53 -9.10 14.45 -5.64
C GLY A 53 -10.59 14.49 -5.97
N GLY A 54 -11.30 15.56 -5.59
CA GLY A 54 -12.76 15.65 -5.76
C GLY A 54 -13.55 14.62 -4.93
N VAL A 55 -12.94 14.06 -3.88
CA VAL A 55 -13.53 13.04 -3.02
C VAL A 55 -14.43 13.70 -1.98
N LYS A 56 -15.67 13.23 -1.85
CA LYS A 56 -16.58 13.61 -0.77
C LYS A 56 -16.35 12.67 0.41
N ALA A 57 -15.80 13.18 1.51
CA ALA A 57 -15.51 12.40 2.70
C ALA A 57 -16.75 11.72 3.29
N ASP A 58 -17.92 12.37 3.17
CA ASP A 58 -19.19 11.86 3.72
C ASP A 58 -19.96 10.96 2.73
N GLY A 59 -19.38 10.67 1.56
CA GLY A 59 -20.02 9.87 0.53
C GLY A 59 -19.83 8.38 0.78
N GLU A 60 -20.89 7.67 1.15
CA GLU A 60 -20.85 6.21 1.20
C GLU A 60 -20.83 5.60 -0.22
N GLN A 61 -20.01 4.56 -0.40
CA GLN A 61 -19.92 3.82 -1.65
C GLN A 61 -20.56 2.44 -1.49
N GLY A 62 -21.55 2.12 -2.34
CA GLY A 62 -22.09 0.77 -2.39
C GLY A 62 -21.04 -0.25 -2.89
N TRP A 63 -21.23 -1.54 -2.57
CA TRP A 63 -20.26 -2.59 -2.87
C TRP A 63 -19.83 -2.66 -4.34
N LYS A 64 -20.75 -2.41 -5.29
CA LYS A 64 -20.44 -2.40 -6.74
C LYS A 64 -19.47 -1.28 -7.09
N GLY A 65 -19.70 -0.10 -6.51
CA GLY A 65 -18.81 1.04 -6.69
C GLY A 65 -17.44 0.75 -6.09
N TYR A 66 -17.41 0.22 -4.87
CA TYR A 66 -16.15 -0.11 -4.20
C TYR A 66 -15.32 -1.11 -5.01
N ALA A 67 -15.96 -2.20 -5.45
CA ALA A 67 -15.32 -3.22 -6.27
C ALA A 67 -14.82 -2.66 -7.61
N SER A 68 -15.61 -1.82 -8.29
CA SER A 68 -15.19 -1.21 -9.56
C SER A 68 -14.04 -0.23 -9.36
N SER A 69 -14.08 0.61 -8.32
CA SER A 69 -12.99 1.51 -7.95
C SER A 69 -11.70 0.74 -7.67
N LEU A 70 -11.78 -0.37 -6.93
CA LEU A 70 -10.63 -1.22 -6.64
C LEU A 70 -10.02 -1.81 -7.92
N VAL A 71 -10.85 -2.39 -8.81
CA VAL A 71 -10.37 -2.97 -10.07
C VAL A 71 -9.76 -1.91 -10.99
N MET A 72 -10.41 -0.75 -11.12
CA MET A 72 -9.93 0.34 -11.97
C MET A 72 -8.62 0.93 -11.44
N PHE A 73 -8.51 1.10 -10.12
CA PHE A 73 -7.28 1.56 -9.49
C PHE A 73 -6.13 0.56 -9.72
N SER A 74 -6.38 -0.73 -9.49
CA SER A 74 -5.38 -1.78 -9.71
C SER A 74 -4.95 -1.87 -11.19
N LEU A 75 -5.89 -1.74 -12.13
CA LEU A 75 -5.56 -1.72 -13.56
C LEU A 75 -4.67 -0.50 -13.88
N PHE A 76 -5.06 0.69 -13.42
CA PHE A 76 -4.28 1.91 -13.65
C PHE A 76 -2.89 1.82 -13.01
N ALA A 77 -2.79 1.33 -11.77
CA ALA A 77 -1.52 1.14 -11.08
C ALA A 77 -0.61 0.15 -11.83
N THR A 78 -1.18 -0.94 -12.37
CA THR A 78 -0.43 -1.93 -13.15
C THR A 78 0.15 -1.30 -14.42
N LEU A 79 -0.68 -0.55 -15.15
CA LEU A 79 -0.24 0.14 -16.38
C LEU A 79 0.79 1.22 -16.08
N ALA A 80 0.60 1.99 -14.99
CA ALA A 80 1.55 3.03 -14.56
C ALA A 80 2.90 2.42 -14.19
N LEU A 81 2.92 1.32 -13.44
CA LEU A 81 4.14 0.62 -13.04
C LEU A 81 4.84 -0.04 -14.23
N PHE A 82 4.08 -0.66 -15.14
CA PHE A 82 4.60 -1.16 -16.41
C PHE A 82 5.27 -0.04 -17.23
N ALA A 83 4.58 1.10 -17.41
CA ALA A 83 5.11 2.25 -18.13
C ALA A 83 6.37 2.81 -17.46
N LEU A 84 6.40 2.89 -16.13
CA LEU A 84 7.58 3.32 -15.37
C LEU A 84 8.80 2.42 -15.67
N MET A 85 8.63 1.11 -15.70
CA MET A 85 9.72 0.18 -16.03
C MET A 85 10.16 0.24 -17.50
N GLN A 86 9.24 0.51 -18.42
CA GLN A 86 9.59 0.72 -19.83
C GLN A 86 10.31 2.05 -20.05
N LEU A 87 9.96 3.09 -19.28
CA LEU A 87 10.52 4.43 -19.42
C LEU A 87 11.69 4.70 -18.45
N GLN A 88 12.10 3.72 -17.64
CA GLN A 88 13.10 3.93 -16.59
C GLN A 88 14.43 4.51 -17.11
N HIS A 89 14.79 4.16 -18.34
CA HIS A 89 16.01 4.62 -19.01
C HIS A 89 15.99 6.13 -19.33
N LEU A 90 14.81 6.75 -19.35
CA LEU A 90 14.62 8.19 -19.54
C LEU A 90 14.53 8.97 -18.22
N LEU A 91 14.44 8.26 -17.09
CA LEU A 91 14.28 8.88 -15.77
C LEU A 91 15.64 9.28 -15.17
N PRO A 92 15.70 10.38 -14.40
CA PRO A 92 16.96 10.95 -13.91
C PRO A 92 17.68 10.10 -12.84
N LEU A 93 17.03 9.07 -12.30
CA LEU A 93 17.55 8.22 -11.21
C LEU A 93 18.11 6.89 -11.72
N ASN A 94 18.93 6.95 -12.77
CA ASN A 94 19.55 5.77 -13.40
C ASN A 94 21.07 5.94 -13.58
N PRO A 95 21.85 6.01 -12.48
CA PRO A 95 23.30 6.24 -12.59
C PRO A 95 24.05 5.10 -13.28
N GLN A 96 23.49 3.89 -13.29
CA GLN A 96 24.03 2.71 -13.96
C GLN A 96 23.65 2.64 -15.45
N GLY A 97 22.78 3.53 -15.93
CA GLY A 97 22.38 3.57 -17.34
C GLY A 97 21.61 2.34 -17.81
N PHE A 98 20.83 1.70 -16.93
CA PHE A 98 20.00 0.55 -17.30
C PHE A 98 19.00 0.91 -18.41
N GLY A 99 18.85 0.01 -19.38
CA GLY A 99 17.84 0.10 -20.42
C GLY A 99 16.43 -0.22 -19.90
N PRO A 100 15.42 -0.21 -20.78
CA PRO A 100 14.09 -0.69 -20.44
C PRO A 100 14.11 -2.18 -20.05
N ILE A 101 13.32 -2.56 -19.04
CA ILE A 101 13.11 -3.98 -18.68
C ILE A 101 12.32 -4.66 -19.81
N ALA A 102 12.65 -5.91 -20.12
CA ALA A 102 11.93 -6.71 -21.10
C ALA A 102 10.41 -6.71 -20.81
N PRO A 103 9.53 -6.45 -21.80
CA PRO A 103 8.09 -6.24 -21.55
C PRO A 103 7.38 -7.35 -20.79
N ASN A 104 7.76 -8.61 -21.02
CA ASN A 104 7.23 -9.75 -20.29
C ASN A 104 7.58 -9.73 -18.79
N VAL A 105 8.84 -9.40 -18.46
CA VAL A 105 9.30 -9.25 -17.07
C VAL A 105 8.63 -8.04 -16.43
N ALA A 106 8.60 -6.90 -17.11
CA ALA A 106 7.95 -5.69 -16.61
C ALA A 106 6.45 -5.91 -16.33
N MET A 107 5.73 -6.62 -17.20
CA MET A 107 4.32 -6.93 -16.97
C MET A 107 4.14 -7.86 -15.77
N ASN A 108 4.94 -8.92 -15.67
CA ASN A 108 4.90 -9.84 -14.53
C ASN A 108 5.17 -9.13 -13.21
N THR A 109 6.22 -8.29 -13.17
CA THR A 109 6.58 -7.49 -12.00
C THR A 109 5.46 -6.50 -11.65
N ALA A 110 4.90 -5.80 -12.65
CA ALA A 110 3.82 -4.82 -12.40
C ALA A 110 2.60 -5.49 -11.76
N VAL A 111 2.13 -6.59 -12.34
CA VAL A 111 1.00 -7.36 -11.80
C VAL A 111 1.32 -7.86 -10.39
N SER A 112 2.50 -8.46 -10.20
CA SER A 112 2.95 -9.03 -8.93
C SER A 112 2.95 -8.03 -7.76
N PHE A 113 3.42 -6.80 -8.00
CA PHE A 113 3.42 -5.75 -6.99
C PHE A 113 2.01 -5.23 -6.71
N VAL A 114 1.19 -5.02 -7.74
CA VAL A 114 -0.20 -4.53 -7.56
C VAL A 114 -1.08 -5.58 -6.89
N THR A 115 -0.85 -6.87 -7.13
CA THR A 115 -1.54 -7.97 -6.43
C THR A 115 -0.96 -8.27 -5.06
N ASN A 116 0.01 -7.47 -4.58
CA ASN A 116 0.69 -7.64 -3.28
C ASN A 116 1.32 -9.05 -3.11
N THR A 117 1.70 -9.67 -4.22
CA THR A 117 2.40 -10.96 -4.24
C THR A 117 3.90 -10.76 -4.10
N ASN A 118 4.42 -9.73 -4.77
CA ASN A 118 5.82 -9.35 -4.75
C ASN A 118 6.78 -10.50 -5.16
N TRP A 119 6.31 -11.38 -6.06
CA TRP A 119 7.12 -12.31 -6.83
C TRP A 119 8.25 -11.59 -7.58
N GLN A 120 9.43 -12.20 -7.56
CA GLN A 120 10.67 -11.65 -8.11
C GLN A 120 11.23 -12.65 -9.13
N ALA A 121 11.18 -12.27 -10.41
CA ALA A 121 11.73 -13.04 -11.54
C ALA A 121 12.58 -12.16 -12.48
N TYR A 122 13.16 -11.11 -11.91
CA TYR A 122 14.09 -10.20 -12.58
C TYR A 122 15.53 -10.58 -12.29
#